data_AF-A0A9E4HS14-F1
#
_entry.id   AF-A0A9E4HS14-F1
#
_cell.length_a   1.000
_cell.length_b   1.000
_cell.length_c   1.000
_cell.angle_alpha   90.00
_cell.angle_beta   90.00
_cell.angle_gamma   90.00
#
_symmetry.space_group_name_H-M   'P 1'
#
loop_
_entity.id
_entity.type
_entity.pdbx_description
1 polymer ?
#
loop_
_entity_poly.entity_id
_entity_poly.type
_entity_poly.pdbx_seq_one_letter_code
_entity_poly.pdbx_strand_id
1 'polypeptide(L)'
;LGFRGGNCTMPCKVTVIPHLDRLGQSAGVMEAVNCVVVDGEELVGENTDGKGFLQSLGEVTDPAGKRVTILGAGGAARAIAVETALAGASRITIVNRSPQRGRQLVELLQTRTEVEARFLPWEGDHAVSEDTEILINATSIGMHP
;
A
#
# COMPACT_ATOMS: atom_id res chain seq x y z
N LEU A 1 4.04 1.13 -32.14
CA LEU A 1 2.84 0.37 -31.68
C LEU A 1 1.69 1.29 -31.21
N GLY A 2 1.94 2.55 -30.81
CA GLY A 2 0.86 3.52 -30.57
C GLY A 2 0.06 3.29 -29.29
N PHE A 3 0.57 2.48 -28.35
CA PHE A 3 -0.06 2.28 -27.06
C PHE A 3 -0.06 3.57 -26.23
N ARG A 4 -1.13 3.81 -25.48
CA ARG A 4 -1.25 4.93 -24.53
C ARG A 4 -0.85 4.55 -23.10
N GLY A 5 -0.53 3.29 -22.88
CA GLY A 5 -0.24 2.73 -21.57
C GLY A 5 -0.57 1.25 -21.51
N GLY A 6 -0.47 0.67 -20.32
CA GLY A 6 -0.81 -0.71 -20.06
C GLY A 6 -0.77 -1.03 -18.57
N ASN A 7 -1.52 -2.05 -18.16
CA ASN A 7 -1.43 -2.57 -16.79
C ASN A 7 -0.44 -3.72 -16.74
N CYS A 8 0.24 -3.86 -15.60
CA CYS A 8 1.13 -4.97 -15.31
C CYS A 8 0.80 -5.60 -13.96
N THR A 9 0.98 -6.91 -13.88
CA THR A 9 0.75 -7.71 -12.67
C THR A 9 1.98 -8.56 -12.37
N MET A 10 1.91 -9.44 -11.37
CA MET A 10 3.03 -10.34 -11.06
C MET A 10 3.47 -11.13 -12.30
N PRO A 11 4.79 -11.30 -12.53
CA PRO A 11 5.93 -10.79 -11.74
C PRO A 11 6.42 -9.39 -12.15
N CYS A 12 5.76 -8.72 -13.10
CA CYS A 12 6.25 -7.53 -13.78
C CYS A 12 6.16 -6.20 -13.00
N LYS A 13 5.51 -6.17 -11.82
CA LYS A 13 5.29 -4.92 -11.07
C LYS A 13 6.56 -4.20 -10.63
N VAL A 14 7.66 -4.93 -10.44
CA VAL A 14 8.97 -4.37 -10.06
C VAL A 14 9.90 -4.29 -11.26
N THR A 15 9.90 -5.30 -12.12
CA THR A 15 10.82 -5.37 -13.27
C THR A 15 10.54 -4.35 -14.35
N VAL A 16 9.35 -3.73 -14.36
CA VAL A 16 9.03 -2.66 -15.30
C VAL A 16 9.73 -1.34 -14.95
N ILE A 17 10.07 -1.10 -13.68
CA ILE A 17 10.56 0.19 -13.18
C ILE A 17 11.79 0.72 -13.94
N PRO A 18 12.84 -0.08 -14.24
CA PRO A 18 14.01 0.39 -14.98
C PRO A 18 13.71 0.84 -16.42
N HIS A 19 12.51 0.57 -16.94
CA HIS A 19 12.06 0.94 -18.28
C HIS A 19 11.16 2.17 -18.31
N LEU A 20 10.97 2.84 -17.16
CA LEU A 20 10.10 4.00 -17.02
C LEU A 20 10.92 5.25 -16.81
N ASP A 21 10.44 6.37 -17.35
CA ASP A 21 11.12 7.67 -17.25
C ASP A 21 10.90 8.30 -15.87
N ARG A 22 9.71 8.10 -15.28
CA ARG A 22 9.41 8.53 -13.92
C ARG A 22 8.35 7.66 -13.24
N LEU A 23 8.27 7.81 -11.91
CA LEU A 23 7.27 7.17 -11.07
C LEU A 23 6.37 8.23 -10.43
N GLY A 24 5.07 7.94 -10.34
CA GLY A 24 4.16 8.65 -9.45
C GLY A 24 4.59 8.46 -7.99
N GLN A 25 4.23 9.41 -7.12
CA GLN A 25 4.68 9.44 -5.71
C GLN A 25 4.51 8.09 -5.01
N SER A 26 3.31 7.52 -5.07
CA SER A 26 2.99 6.25 -4.43
C SER A 26 3.74 5.07 -5.05
N ALA A 27 3.89 5.04 -6.38
CA ALA A 27 4.67 4.01 -7.06
C ALA A 27 6.16 4.07 -6.68
N GLY A 28 6.71 5.27 -6.51
CA GLY A 28 8.07 5.51 -6.03
C GLY A 28 8.27 5.09 -4.58
N VAL A 29 7.31 5.40 -3.70
CA VAL A 29 7.36 4.95 -2.29
C VAL A 29 7.19 3.44 -2.19
N MET A 30 6.31 2.84 -2.97
CA MET A 30 6.05 1.40 -2.92
C MET A 30 7.12 0.54 -3.60
N GLU A 31 7.91 1.15 -4.49
CA GLU A 31 8.83 0.48 -5.43
C GLU A 31 8.12 -0.60 -6.27
N ALA A 32 6.87 -0.30 -6.68
CA ALA A 32 6.04 -1.20 -7.47
C ALA A 32 5.04 -0.44 -8.34
N VAL A 33 4.95 -0.81 -9.62
CA VAL A 33 4.06 -0.23 -10.63
C VAL A 33 3.02 -1.27 -11.04
N ASN A 34 1.75 -0.90 -11.14
CA ASN A 34 0.70 -1.75 -11.73
C ASN A 34 0.12 -1.14 -13.03
N CYS A 35 0.40 0.14 -13.30
CA CYS A 35 -0.14 0.89 -14.41
C CYS A 35 0.96 1.76 -15.03
N VAL A 36 1.18 1.64 -16.33
CA VAL A 36 2.07 2.50 -17.10
C VAL A 36 1.21 3.41 -17.97
N VAL A 37 1.48 4.70 -17.94
CA VAL A 37 0.79 5.70 -18.75
C VAL A 37 1.81 6.40 -19.63
N VAL A 38 1.47 6.61 -20.89
CA VAL A 38 2.25 7.46 -21.81
C VAL A 38 1.77 8.90 -21.63
N ASP A 39 2.63 9.75 -21.07
CA ASP A 39 2.39 11.17 -20.86
C ASP A 39 3.34 11.98 -21.76
N GLY A 40 2.82 12.44 -22.90
CA GLY A 40 3.65 12.99 -23.98
C GLY A 40 4.58 11.92 -24.55
N GLU A 41 5.88 12.10 -24.32
CA GLU A 41 6.95 11.16 -24.74
C GLU A 41 7.44 10.28 -23.59
N GLU A 42 6.97 10.52 -22.35
CA GLU A 42 7.43 9.82 -21.15
C GLU A 42 6.55 8.62 -20.79
N LEU A 43 7.19 7.57 -20.28
CA LEU A 43 6.57 6.43 -19.64
C LEU A 43 6.52 6.65 -18.12
N VAL A 44 5.30 6.82 -17.61
CA VAL A 44 5.03 7.09 -16.19
C VAL A 44 4.52 5.84 -15.51
N GLY A 45 5.20 5.42 -14.43
CA GLY A 45 4.76 4.32 -13.58
C GLY A 45 3.84 4.79 -12.46
N GLU A 46 2.65 4.23 -12.39
CA GLU A 46 1.67 4.47 -11.34
C GLU A 46 1.34 3.19 -10.58
N ASN A 47 0.89 3.38 -9.33
CA ASN A 47 0.28 2.32 -8.54
C ASN A 47 -1.14 2.73 -8.16
N THR A 48 -2.13 2.13 -8.80
CA THR A 48 -3.54 2.47 -8.62
C THR A 48 -4.23 1.62 -7.55
N ASP A 49 -3.62 0.52 -7.10
CA ASP A 49 -4.22 -0.39 -6.11
C ASP A 49 -4.50 0.36 -4.79
N GLY A 50 -3.53 1.14 -4.31
CA GLY A 50 -3.67 1.93 -3.09
C GLY A 50 -4.60 3.13 -3.28
N LYS A 51 -4.46 3.88 -4.39
CA LYS A 51 -5.30 5.05 -4.69
C LYS A 51 -6.77 4.68 -4.77
N GLY A 52 -7.09 3.58 -5.46
CA GLY A 52 -8.46 3.07 -5.58
C GLY A 52 -9.05 2.65 -4.24
N PHE A 53 -8.24 2.03 -3.37
CA PHE A 53 -8.65 1.74 -2.01
C PHE A 53 -8.94 3.02 -1.21
N LEU A 54 -8.02 4.00 -1.22
CA LEU A 54 -8.17 5.25 -0.47
C LEU A 54 -9.40 6.04 -0.93
N GLN A 55 -9.66 6.08 -2.24
CA GLN A 55 -10.87 6.69 -2.80
C GLN A 55 -12.13 6.02 -2.23
N SER A 56 -12.17 4.68 -2.24
CA SER A 56 -13.31 3.92 -1.69
C SER A 56 -13.45 4.10 -0.19
N LEU A 57 -12.34 4.17 0.55
CA LEU A 57 -12.33 4.44 1.98
C LEU A 57 -12.92 5.82 2.27
N GLY A 58 -12.60 6.84 1.47
CA GLY A 58 -13.11 8.20 1.62
C GLY A 58 -14.64 8.34 1.52
N GLU A 59 -15.32 7.40 0.86
CA GLU A 59 -16.80 7.34 0.85
C GLU A 59 -17.37 6.88 2.19
N VAL A 60 -16.56 6.20 3.02
CA VAL A 60 -16.94 5.69 4.34
C VAL A 60 -16.38 6.57 5.46
N THR A 61 -15.09 6.93 5.38
CA THR A 61 -14.38 7.74 6.36
C THR A 61 -13.07 8.32 5.81
N ASP A 62 -12.70 9.51 6.28
CA ASP A 62 -11.35 10.05 6.12
C ASP A 62 -10.37 9.37 7.10
N PRO A 63 -9.22 8.83 6.65
CA PRO A 63 -8.18 8.31 7.54
C PRO A 63 -7.33 9.39 8.21
N ALA A 64 -7.40 10.65 7.79
CA ALA A 64 -6.57 11.73 8.35
C ALA A 64 -6.71 11.83 9.87
N GLY A 65 -5.59 11.86 10.58
CA GLY A 65 -5.52 11.91 12.03
C GLY A 65 -5.90 10.61 12.76
N LYS A 66 -6.34 9.55 12.06
CA LYS A 66 -6.84 8.32 12.68
C LYS A 66 -5.78 7.26 12.88
N ARG A 67 -6.03 6.37 13.85
CA ARG A 67 -5.23 5.19 14.17
C ARG A 67 -5.74 3.99 13.38
N VAL A 68 -4.95 3.52 12.43
CA VAL A 68 -5.31 2.45 11.49
C VAL A 68 -4.56 1.17 11.83
N THR A 69 -5.27 0.05 11.85
CA THR A 69 -4.68 -1.30 11.95
C THR A 69 -4.88 -2.02 10.62
N ILE A 70 -3.79 -2.51 10.03
CA ILE A 70 -3.79 -3.23 8.76
C ILE A 70 -3.34 -4.68 9.01
N LEU A 71 -4.18 -5.62 8.63
CA LEU A 71 -3.91 -7.04 8.66
C LEU A 71 -3.26 -7.45 7.33
N GLY A 72 -2.02 -7.93 7.38
CA GLY A 72 -1.23 -8.35 6.23
C GLY A 72 -0.07 -7.42 5.90
N ALA A 73 0.91 -7.96 5.16
CA ALA A 73 2.08 -7.21 4.66
C ALA A 73 2.44 -7.61 3.21
N GLY A 74 1.42 -7.95 2.41
CA GLY A 74 1.56 -8.25 0.98
C GLY A 74 1.56 -6.99 0.09
N GLY A 75 1.50 -7.18 -1.23
CA GLY A 75 1.48 -6.07 -2.20
C GLY A 75 0.30 -5.10 -1.99
N ALA A 76 -0.90 -5.62 -1.78
CA ALA A 76 -2.08 -4.80 -1.47
C ALA A 76 -1.93 -4.05 -0.14
N ALA A 77 -1.50 -4.73 0.92
CA ALA A 77 -1.27 -4.11 2.23
C ALA A 77 -0.23 -2.98 2.13
N ARG A 78 0.83 -3.16 1.35
CA ARG A 78 1.83 -2.12 1.08
C ARG A 78 1.21 -0.92 0.37
N ALA A 79 0.39 -1.15 -0.65
CA ALA A 79 -0.28 -0.08 -1.39
C ALA A 79 -1.20 0.74 -0.49
N ILE A 80 -2.03 0.04 0.27
CA ILE A 80 -2.99 0.64 1.19
C ILE A 80 -2.26 1.41 2.29
N ALA A 81 -1.24 0.83 2.91
CA ALA A 81 -0.52 1.46 4.01
C ALA A 81 0.18 2.76 3.57
N VAL A 82 0.81 2.76 2.39
CA VAL A 82 1.46 3.96 1.84
C VAL A 82 0.46 5.07 1.58
N GLU A 83 -0.65 4.76 0.90
CA GLU A 83 -1.68 5.76 0.60
C GLU A 83 -2.39 6.27 1.86
N THR A 84 -2.63 5.38 2.83
CA THR A 84 -3.19 5.75 4.13
C THR A 84 -2.26 6.67 4.91
N ALA A 85 -0.95 6.44 4.83
CA ALA A 85 0.07 7.31 5.44
C ALA A 85 0.13 8.67 4.73
N LEU A 86 0.14 8.69 3.39
CA LEU A 86 0.13 9.93 2.60
C LEU A 86 -1.16 10.74 2.78
N ALA A 87 -2.28 10.09 3.09
CA ALA A 87 -3.54 10.71 3.46
C ALA A 87 -3.56 11.29 4.89
N GLY A 88 -2.46 11.14 5.65
CA GLY A 88 -2.30 11.79 6.95
C GLY A 88 -2.85 11.00 8.14
N ALA A 89 -2.94 9.66 8.04
CA ALA A 89 -3.18 8.84 9.24
C ALA A 89 -2.17 9.15 10.34
N SER A 90 -2.61 9.18 11.60
CA SER A 90 -1.72 9.52 12.72
C SER A 90 -0.82 8.34 13.10
N ARG A 91 -1.35 7.11 13.01
CA ARG A 91 -0.59 5.90 13.32
C ARG A 91 -1.07 4.72 12.48
N ILE A 92 -0.14 3.90 12.00
CA ILE A 92 -0.42 2.65 11.29
C ILE A 92 0.20 1.47 12.05
N THR A 93 -0.65 0.50 12.43
CA THR A 93 -0.22 -0.78 13.01
C THR A 93 -0.29 -1.86 11.95
N ILE A 94 0.84 -2.45 11.58
CA ILE A 94 0.92 -3.59 10.67
C ILE A 94 0.92 -4.88 11.48
N VAL A 95 -0.08 -5.73 11.25
CA VAL A 95 -0.21 -7.05 11.89
C VAL A 95 0.00 -8.12 10.83
N ASN A 96 1.04 -8.95 10.96
CA ASN A 96 1.35 -9.97 9.95
C ASN A 96 2.06 -11.20 10.51
N ARG A 97 1.83 -12.35 9.87
CA ARG A 97 2.43 -13.64 10.26
C ARG A 97 3.94 -13.73 10.02
N SER A 98 4.44 -13.13 8.93
CA SER A 98 5.89 -13.06 8.67
C SER A 98 6.46 -11.78 9.30
N PRO A 99 7.31 -11.89 10.33
CA PRO A 99 7.92 -10.71 10.95
C PRO A 99 8.79 -9.92 9.98
N GLN A 100 9.48 -10.61 9.08
CA GLN A 100 10.36 -9.99 8.08
C GLN A 100 9.57 -9.05 7.17
N ARG A 101 8.47 -9.54 6.57
CA ARG A 101 7.63 -8.71 5.68
C ARG A 101 6.97 -7.56 6.43
N GLY A 102 6.50 -7.81 7.65
CA GLY A 102 5.87 -6.77 8.47
C GLY A 102 6.83 -5.65 8.84
N ARG A 103 8.05 -5.99 9.28
CA ARG A 103 9.09 -5.00 9.60
C ARG A 103 9.54 -4.22 8.37
N GLN A 104 9.72 -4.88 7.22
CA GLN A 104 10.04 -4.20 5.96
C GLN A 104 8.97 -3.18 5.56
N LEU A 105 7.69 -3.47 5.79
CA LEU A 105 6.63 -2.50 5.51
C LEU A 105 6.65 -1.33 6.50
N VAL A 106 6.89 -1.58 7.79
CA VAL A 106 7.03 -0.50 8.78
C VAL A 106 8.23 0.39 8.48
N GLU A 107 9.38 -0.19 8.13
CA GLU A 107 10.57 0.55 7.73
C GLU A 107 10.30 1.41 6.49
N LEU A 108 9.58 0.87 5.49
CA LEU A 108 9.16 1.64 4.33
C LEU A 108 8.34 2.88 4.72
N LEU A 109 7.35 2.71 5.61
CA LEU A 109 6.49 3.79 6.05
C LEU A 109 7.29 4.85 6.82
N GLN A 110 8.14 4.44 7.76
CA GLN A 110 8.94 5.34 8.58
C GLN A 110 10.01 6.09 7.79
N THR A 111 10.52 5.51 6.70
CA THR A 111 11.59 6.12 5.89
C THR A 111 11.06 6.99 4.74
N ARG A 112 9.82 6.75 4.29
CA ARG A 112 9.25 7.40 3.11
C ARG A 112 8.05 8.30 3.42
N THR A 113 7.58 8.34 4.67
CA THR A 113 6.44 9.13 5.11
C THR A 113 6.63 9.59 6.56
N GLU A 114 5.78 10.49 7.04
CA GLU A 114 5.83 11.04 8.40
C GLU A 114 4.96 10.25 9.42
N VAL A 115 4.35 9.13 9.01
CA VAL A 115 3.43 8.40 9.90
C VAL A 115 4.17 7.64 10.99
N GLU A 116 3.59 7.60 12.20
CA GLU A 116 4.01 6.64 13.22
C GLU A 116 3.59 5.23 12.78
N ALA A 117 4.54 4.38 12.38
CA ALA A 117 4.26 2.99 12.03
C ALA A 117 4.84 2.02 13.08
N ARG A 118 4.09 0.96 13.39
CA ARG A 118 4.54 -0.13 14.28
C ARG A 118 4.16 -1.50 13.74
N PHE A 119 4.97 -2.50 14.05
CA PHE A 119 4.73 -3.90 13.67
C PHE A 119 4.29 -4.71 14.89
N LEU A 120 3.25 -5.53 14.73
CA LEU A 120 2.85 -6.57 15.68
C LEU A 120 2.86 -7.94 14.99
N PRO A 121 3.49 -8.96 15.60
CA PRO A 121 3.41 -10.33 15.08
C PRO A 121 1.98 -10.86 15.18
N TRP A 122 1.55 -11.59 14.15
CA TRP A 122 0.28 -12.31 14.19
C TRP A 122 0.53 -13.78 14.52
N GLU A 123 0.33 -14.13 15.78
CA GLU A 123 0.47 -15.48 16.32
C GLU A 123 -0.84 -15.90 16.99
N GLY A 124 -1.52 -16.91 16.46
CA GLY A 124 -2.82 -17.36 16.97
C GLY A 124 -3.89 -16.27 16.92
N ASP A 125 -4.67 -16.16 18.00
CA ASP A 125 -5.69 -15.13 18.16
C ASP A 125 -5.02 -13.77 18.41
N HIS A 126 -5.51 -12.75 17.69
CA HIS A 126 -4.99 -11.39 17.82
C HIS A 126 -6.12 -10.44 18.19
N ALA A 127 -6.01 -9.81 19.36
CA ALA A 127 -6.90 -8.75 19.78
C ALA A 127 -6.48 -7.43 19.11
N VAL A 128 -7.40 -6.83 18.35
CA VAL A 128 -7.20 -5.49 17.80
C VAL A 128 -7.29 -4.48 18.94
N SER A 129 -6.32 -3.58 19.01
CA SER A 129 -6.27 -2.53 20.05
C SER A 129 -7.55 -1.70 20.05
N GLU A 130 -8.10 -1.43 21.24
CA GLU A 130 -9.36 -0.67 21.42
C GLU A 130 -9.28 0.76 20.86
N ASP A 131 -8.07 1.31 20.76
CA ASP A 131 -7.83 2.63 20.18
C ASP A 131 -7.79 2.62 18.64
N THR A 132 -7.97 1.47 17.98
CA THR A 132 -8.08 1.36 16.52
C THR A 132 -9.38 1.99 16.03
N GLU A 133 -9.28 2.96 15.14
CA GLU A 133 -10.44 3.65 14.55
C GLU A 133 -10.81 3.07 13.18
N ILE A 134 -9.83 2.50 12.47
CA ILE A 134 -10.04 1.83 11.17
C ILE A 134 -9.28 0.51 11.18
N LEU A 135 -9.97 -0.59 10.92
CA LEU A 135 -9.39 -1.92 10.72
C LEU A 135 -9.49 -2.31 9.24
N ILE A 136 -8.37 -2.68 8.64
CA ILE A 136 -8.28 -3.08 7.23
C ILE A 136 -7.79 -4.51 7.13
N ASN A 137 -8.59 -5.40 6.51
CA ASN A 137 -8.12 -6.72 6.10
C ASN A 137 -7.49 -6.64 4.71
N ALA A 138 -6.16 -6.70 4.63
CA ALA A 138 -5.40 -6.76 3.39
C ALA A 138 -4.74 -8.14 3.18
N THR A 139 -5.34 -9.20 3.76
CA THR A 139 -4.97 -10.59 3.55
C THR A 139 -5.90 -11.27 2.53
N SER A 140 -5.56 -12.48 2.11
CA SER A 140 -6.46 -13.32 1.29
C SER A 140 -7.51 -14.08 2.12
N ILE A 141 -7.54 -13.91 3.45
CA ILE A 141 -8.51 -14.60 4.32
C ILE A 141 -9.89 -14.01 4.07
N GLY A 142 -10.86 -14.88 3.79
CA GLY A 142 -12.24 -14.51 3.45
C GLY A 142 -12.53 -14.40 1.95
N MET A 143 -11.50 -14.53 1.08
CA MET A 143 -11.71 -14.62 -0.37
C MET A 143 -12.19 -16.02 -0.76
N HIS A 144 -13.27 -16.10 -1.55
CA HIS A 144 -13.76 -17.36 -2.11
C HIS A 144 -12.70 -17.93 -3.08
N PRO A 145 -12.53 -19.25 -3.14
CA PRO A 145 -11.96 -19.92 -4.31
C PRO A 145 -12.55 -19.50 -5.66
#